data_AF-A0A7T7ZZI0-F1
#
_entry.id   AF-A0A7T7ZZI0-F1
#
_cell.length_a   1.000
_cell.length_b   1.000
_cell.length_c   1.000
_cell.angle_alpha   90.00
_cell.angle_beta   90.00
_cell.angle_gamma   90.00
#
_symmetry.space_group_name_H-M   'P 1'
#
loop_
_entity.id
_entity.type
_entity.pdbx_description
1 polymer ?
#
loop_
_entity_poly.entity_id
_entity_poly.type
_entity_poly.pdbx_seq_one_letter_code
_entity_poly.pdbx_strand_id
1 'polypeptide(L)'
;MELHEHFDEIHPKVLNFLNDNEEKIIEGYEENDGHPFQHVFNSFLNLFKVRFPLVTNSEVNIFRYFFVEKLQSHFRKELQDSIEVCSQTYFGNYYITFVKINLDPKDVSSVYAVKPKLDNPRIAKQHGAFLIFGISPSLFTIFGLYKPMAKFNKKWIERGSNSDQRIIIDKKSNTQILQQLESFGFNQATLFPEVDIVASFVKFKYLKKLD
;
A
#
# COMPACT_ATOMS: atom_id res chain seq x y z
N MET A 1 -15.32 12.46 15.31
CA MET A 1 -15.44 13.91 15.55
C MET A 1 -14.29 14.54 14.80
N GLU A 2 -14.61 15.07 13.63
CA GLU A 2 -13.67 15.45 12.58
C GLU A 2 -12.95 16.75 12.96
N LEU A 3 -11.62 16.73 13.01
CA LEU A 3 -10.78 17.92 13.23
C LEU A 3 -10.78 18.89 12.02
N HIS A 4 -11.63 18.64 11.02
CA HIS A 4 -11.60 19.37 9.75
C HIS A 4 -12.60 20.55 9.67
N GLU A 5 -13.52 20.72 10.61
CA GLU A 5 -14.63 21.65 10.39
C GLU A 5 -14.44 23.11 10.84
N HIS A 6 -13.35 23.54 11.49
CA HIS A 6 -13.17 24.95 11.89
C HIS A 6 -11.73 25.48 11.67
N PHE A 7 -11.27 25.55 10.43
CA PHE A 7 -10.08 26.32 10.04
C PHE A 7 -10.45 27.36 8.97
N ASP A 8 -11.49 28.17 9.22
CA ASP A 8 -11.99 29.15 8.24
C ASP A 8 -11.08 30.38 8.08
N GLU A 9 -10.07 30.56 8.94
CA GLU A 9 -9.07 31.62 8.80
C GLU A 9 -7.66 31.04 8.89
N ILE A 10 -6.89 31.18 7.81
CA ILE A 10 -5.43 31.06 7.87
C ILE A 10 -4.96 32.18 8.80
N HIS A 11 -4.32 31.85 9.92
CA HIS A 11 -3.72 32.86 10.81
C HIS A 11 -2.27 33.12 10.39
N PRO A 12 -1.99 34.11 9.52
CA PRO A 12 -0.65 34.35 8.99
C PRO A 12 0.37 34.62 10.09
N LYS A 13 -0.05 35.19 11.23
CA LYS A 13 0.83 35.42 12.38
C LYS A 13 1.37 34.13 13.00
N VAL A 14 0.55 33.07 13.06
CA VAL A 14 0.96 31.74 13.58
C VAL A 14 1.94 31.10 12.60
N LEU A 15 1.58 31.10 11.31
CA LEU A 15 2.38 30.49 10.27
C LEU A 15 3.75 31.17 10.12
N ASN A 16 3.77 32.50 10.08
CA ASN A 16 5.02 33.27 9.99
C ASN A 16 5.90 33.02 11.21
N PHE A 17 5.34 33.02 12.42
CA PHE A 17 6.12 32.73 13.62
C PHE A 17 6.76 31.33 13.58
N LEU A 18 6.02 30.31 13.16
CA LEU A 18 6.55 28.94 13.09
C LEU A 18 7.60 28.80 11.99
N ASN A 19 7.43 29.45 10.85
CA ASN A 19 8.44 29.48 9.78
C ASN A 19 9.71 30.22 10.22
N ASP A 20 9.59 31.37 10.89
CA ASP A 20 10.73 32.15 11.43
C ASP A 20 11.57 31.35 12.44
N ASN A 21 10.98 30.32 13.07
CA ASN A 21 11.60 29.53 14.13
C ASN A 21 11.81 28.06 13.75
N GLU A 22 11.63 27.69 12.49
CA GLU A 22 11.61 26.29 12.03
C GLU A 22 12.89 25.53 12.42
N GLU A 23 14.06 26.10 12.10
CA GLU A 23 15.37 25.49 12.42
C GLU A 23 15.53 25.26 13.94
N LYS A 24 15.22 26.27 14.76
CA LYS A 24 15.32 26.18 16.23
C LYS A 24 14.34 25.18 16.82
N ILE A 25 13.17 25.04 16.21
CA ILE A 25 12.20 24.02 16.61
C ILE A 25 12.82 22.64 16.37
N ILE A 26 13.39 22.40 15.18
CA ILE A 26 14.01 21.12 14.83
C ILE A 26 15.20 20.81 15.75
N GLU A 27 16.14 21.74 15.92
CA GLU A 27 17.30 21.60 16.81
C GLU A 27 16.86 21.23 18.24
N GLY A 28 15.83 21.92 18.76
CA GLY A 28 15.28 21.62 20.07
C GLY A 28 14.73 20.20 20.22
N TYR A 29 14.33 19.53 19.12
CA TYR A 29 13.94 18.12 19.16
C TYR A 29 15.12 17.16 19.05
N GLU A 30 16.14 17.51 18.28
CA GLU A 30 17.29 16.64 18.02
C GLU A 30 18.29 16.61 19.19
N GLU A 31 18.44 17.72 19.93
CA GLU A 31 19.40 17.83 21.03
C GLU A 31 18.92 17.22 22.36
N ASN A 32 17.64 16.84 22.47
CA ASN A 32 17.06 16.40 23.74
C ASN A 32 16.83 14.88 23.81
N ASP A 33 17.63 14.22 24.64
CA ASP A 33 17.51 12.79 24.98
C ASP A 33 16.30 12.53 25.89
N GLY A 34 15.09 12.47 25.32
CA GLY A 34 13.90 12.00 26.04
C GLY A 34 12.64 12.82 25.75
N HIS A 35 11.72 12.23 24.97
CA HIS A 35 10.39 12.75 24.62
C HIS A 35 10.24 14.29 24.70
N PRO A 36 11.05 15.07 23.94
CA PRO A 36 11.16 16.51 24.13
C PRO A 36 9.91 17.28 23.69
N PHE A 37 8.91 16.57 23.15
CA PHE A 37 7.78 17.20 22.48
C PHE A 37 7.10 18.25 23.34
N GLN A 38 6.71 17.86 24.55
CA GLN A 38 5.97 18.76 25.43
C GLN A 38 6.81 19.95 25.88
N HIS A 39 8.10 19.74 26.13
CA HIS A 39 9.03 20.77 26.57
C HIS A 39 9.26 21.81 25.47
N VAL A 40 9.64 21.35 24.27
CA VAL A 40 9.89 22.22 23.11
C VAL A 40 8.61 22.93 22.69
N PHE A 41 7.49 22.20 22.61
CA PHE A 41 6.19 22.80 22.28
C PHE A 41 5.81 23.91 23.25
N ASN A 42 5.91 23.68 24.56
CA ASN A 42 5.56 24.68 25.56
C ASN A 42 6.50 25.90 25.49
N SER A 43 7.79 25.68 25.24
CA SER A 43 8.77 26.77 25.07
C SER A 43 8.35 27.71 23.92
N PHE A 44 8.09 27.17 22.74
CA PHE A 44 7.70 27.97 21.58
C PHE A 44 6.28 28.56 21.70
N LEU A 45 5.35 27.85 22.34
CA LEU A 45 4.02 28.40 22.62
C LEU A 45 4.10 29.60 23.59
N ASN A 46 4.98 29.55 24.57
CA ASN A 46 5.20 30.66 25.49
C ASN A 46 5.84 31.86 24.77
N LEU A 47 6.84 31.63 23.93
CA LEU A 47 7.43 32.68 23.09
C LEU A 47 6.39 33.34 22.16
N PHE A 48 5.51 32.53 21.58
CA PHE A 48 4.41 33.01 20.75
C PHE A 48 3.46 33.92 21.55
N LYS A 49 3.05 33.51 22.75
CA LYS A 49 2.18 34.30 23.64
C LYS A 49 2.85 35.59 24.13
N VAL A 50 4.16 35.60 24.34
CA VAL A 50 4.92 36.82 24.68
C VAL A 50 4.93 37.80 23.50
N ARG A 51 5.13 37.30 22.28
CA ARG A 51 5.13 38.12 21.06
C ARG A 51 3.73 38.64 20.70
N PHE A 52 2.69 37.87 21.02
CA PHE A 52 1.29 38.21 20.72
C PHE A 52 0.43 38.07 21.99
N PRO A 53 0.28 39.13 22.82
CA PRO A 53 -0.39 39.03 24.13
C PRO A 53 -1.88 38.64 24.07
N LEU A 54 -2.55 38.91 22.95
CA LEU A 54 -3.96 38.59 22.71
C LEU A 54 -4.07 37.36 21.80
N VAL A 55 -3.75 36.16 22.33
CA VAL A 55 -3.93 34.89 21.62
C VAL A 55 -5.29 34.28 21.97
N THR A 56 -6.07 33.93 20.96
CA THR A 56 -7.34 33.20 21.16
C THR A 56 -7.11 31.70 21.34
N ASN A 57 -8.09 30.99 21.92
CA ASN A 57 -8.02 29.52 22.01
C ASN A 57 -7.94 28.85 20.63
N SER A 58 -8.58 29.44 19.61
CA SER A 58 -8.48 28.98 18.22
C SER A 58 -7.04 29.05 17.74
N GLU A 59 -6.36 30.17 17.96
CA GLU A 59 -4.97 30.37 17.54
C GLU A 59 -3.99 29.44 18.24
N VAL A 60 -4.24 29.08 19.50
CA VAL A 60 -3.45 28.05 20.21
C VAL A 60 -3.63 26.66 19.58
N ASN A 61 -4.85 26.31 19.17
CA ASN A 61 -5.12 25.04 18.50
C ASN A 61 -4.47 24.98 17.12
N ILE A 62 -4.54 26.09 16.38
CA ILE A 62 -3.92 26.25 15.06
C ILE A 62 -2.40 26.18 15.18
N PHE A 63 -1.82 26.85 16.18
CA PHE A 63 -0.39 26.75 16.51
C PHE A 63 0.01 25.30 16.75
N ARG A 64 -0.74 24.55 17.57
CA ARG A 64 -0.48 23.14 17.84
C ARG A 64 -0.49 22.29 16.57
N TYR A 65 -1.48 22.49 15.72
CA TYR A 65 -1.60 21.77 14.47
C TYR A 65 -0.38 22.02 13.56
N PHE A 66 -0.08 23.28 13.24
CA PHE A 66 1.03 23.61 12.35
C PHE A 66 2.39 23.24 12.91
N PHE A 67 2.56 23.32 14.23
CA PHE A 67 3.79 22.90 14.90
C PHE A 67 4.03 21.39 14.72
N VAL A 68 2.98 20.56 14.88
CA VAL A 68 3.08 19.10 14.64
C VAL A 68 3.35 18.81 13.17
N GLU A 69 2.64 19.48 12.25
CA GLU A 69 2.83 19.28 10.81
C GLU A 69 4.27 19.60 10.37
N LYS A 70 4.88 20.65 10.91
CA LYS A 70 6.28 21.02 10.64
C LYS A 70 7.24 19.90 11.02
N LEU A 71 7.13 19.38 12.25
CA LEU A 71 7.96 18.26 12.71
C LEU A 71 7.74 17.01 11.85
N GLN A 72 6.49 16.66 11.58
CA GLN A 72 6.19 15.51 10.72
C GLN A 72 6.76 15.69 9.32
N SER A 73 6.70 16.90 8.75
CA SER A 73 7.28 17.20 7.45
C SER A 73 8.80 17.03 7.45
N HIS A 74 9.48 17.50 8.51
CA HIS A 74 10.91 17.31 8.68
C HIS A 74 11.28 15.82 8.73
N PHE A 75 10.66 15.06 9.62
CA PHE A 75 10.94 13.62 9.74
C PHE A 75 10.62 12.84 8.47
N ARG A 76 9.56 13.21 7.74
CA ARG A 76 9.26 12.61 6.43
C ARG A 76 10.38 12.86 5.43
N LYS A 77 10.94 14.07 5.41
CA LYS A 77 12.05 14.44 4.52
C LYS A 77 13.33 13.67 4.88
N GLU A 78 13.74 13.69 6.15
CA GLU A 78 14.93 12.94 6.64
C GLU A 78 14.84 11.44 6.33
N LEU A 79 13.65 10.87 6.54
CA LEU A 79 13.40 9.46 6.22
C LEU A 79 13.49 9.21 4.71
N GLN A 80 12.96 10.11 3.88
CA GLN A 80 13.03 10.01 2.43
C GLN A 80 14.47 10.11 1.93
N ASP A 81 15.25 11.04 2.46
CA ASP A 81 16.68 11.22 2.13
C ASP A 81 17.48 9.97 2.54
N SER A 82 17.21 9.42 3.73
CA SER A 82 17.81 8.16 4.19
C SER A 82 17.44 6.97 3.31
N ILE A 83 16.17 6.88 2.88
CA ILE A 83 15.71 5.85 1.94
C ILE A 83 16.45 5.99 0.61
N GLU A 84 16.62 7.21 0.11
CA GLU A 84 17.32 7.46 -1.14
C GLU A 84 18.79 7.03 -1.05
N VAL A 85 19.50 7.43 0.01
CA VAL A 85 20.90 7.02 0.26
C VAL A 85 21.03 5.51 0.37
N CYS A 86 20.18 4.86 1.18
CA CYS A 86 20.16 3.40 1.29
C CYS A 86 19.89 2.76 -0.08
N SER A 87 18.94 3.31 -0.82
CA SER A 87 18.52 2.76 -2.11
C SER A 87 19.65 2.83 -3.14
N GLN A 88 20.34 3.96 -3.22
CA GLN A 88 21.52 4.13 -4.06
C GLN A 88 22.65 3.18 -3.62
N THR A 89 22.91 3.04 -2.32
CA THR A 89 23.98 2.20 -1.77
C THR A 89 23.77 0.72 -2.05
N TYR A 90 22.55 0.21 -1.83
CA TYR A 90 22.26 -1.23 -1.93
C TYR A 90 21.73 -1.67 -3.29
N PHE A 91 21.03 -0.80 -4.03
CA PHE A 91 20.37 -1.15 -5.29
C PHE A 91 20.88 -0.38 -6.51
N GLY A 92 21.71 0.66 -6.33
CA GLY A 92 22.30 1.43 -7.43
C GLY A 92 21.28 1.94 -8.45
N ASN A 93 21.61 1.85 -9.75
CA ASN A 93 20.74 2.31 -10.85
C ASN A 93 19.46 1.48 -11.04
N TYR A 94 19.34 0.32 -10.39
CA TYR A 94 18.12 -0.48 -10.48
C TYR A 94 16.95 0.25 -9.80
N TYR A 95 17.19 0.96 -8.70
CA TYR A 95 16.15 1.72 -7.99
C TYR A 95 15.59 2.87 -8.82
N ILE A 96 16.46 3.65 -9.49
CA ILE A 96 16.04 4.75 -10.38
C ILE A 96 15.15 4.23 -11.52
N THR A 97 15.40 3.00 -11.98
CA THR A 97 14.60 2.34 -13.03
C THR A 97 13.23 1.91 -12.49
N PHE A 98 13.15 1.45 -11.24
CA PHE A 98 11.87 1.13 -10.56
C PHE A 98 11.06 2.38 -10.22
N VAL A 99 11.70 3.49 -9.81
CA VAL A 99 11.05 4.78 -9.50
C VAL A 99 10.69 5.58 -10.74
N LYS A 100 11.40 5.39 -11.88
CA LYS A 100 11.00 5.97 -13.18
C LYS A 100 9.68 5.41 -13.71
N ILE A 101 9.18 4.31 -13.15
CA ILE A 101 7.79 3.94 -13.31
C ILE A 101 7.02 4.97 -12.48
N ASN A 102 6.36 5.91 -13.17
CA ASN A 102 5.58 7.01 -12.60
C ASN A 102 4.34 6.47 -11.86
N LEU A 103 4.57 5.67 -10.84
CA LEU A 103 3.56 5.04 -9.98
C LEU A 103 3.20 6.07 -8.91
N ASP A 104 1.95 6.50 -8.87
CA ASP A 104 1.45 7.24 -7.72
C ASP A 104 1.55 6.27 -6.52
N PRO A 105 2.15 6.65 -5.38
CA PRO A 105 2.12 5.82 -4.18
C PRO A 105 0.71 5.36 -3.78
N LYS A 106 -0.33 6.11 -4.17
CA LYS A 106 -1.75 5.73 -3.99
C LYS A 106 -2.15 4.52 -4.83
N ASP A 107 -1.50 4.26 -5.97
CA ASP A 107 -1.77 3.12 -6.84
C ASP A 107 -1.39 1.77 -6.19
N VAL A 108 -0.52 1.77 -5.17
CA VAL A 108 -0.20 0.57 -4.38
C VAL A 108 -1.46 0.00 -3.71
N SER A 109 -2.43 0.85 -3.41
CA SER A 109 -3.71 0.44 -2.81
C SER A 109 -4.73 -0.08 -3.81
N SER A 110 -4.46 0.12 -5.11
CA SER A 110 -5.35 -0.22 -6.22
C SER A 110 -5.13 -1.65 -6.69
N VAL A 111 -6.15 -2.21 -7.34
CA VAL A 111 -6.12 -3.54 -7.96
C VAL A 111 -6.21 -3.39 -9.47
N TYR A 112 -5.21 -3.90 -10.20
CA TYR A 112 -5.17 -3.83 -11.66
C TYR A 112 -5.24 -5.23 -12.28
N ALA A 113 -6.14 -5.40 -13.24
CA ALA A 113 -6.15 -6.57 -14.12
C ALA A 113 -5.18 -6.31 -15.28
N VAL A 114 -4.12 -7.10 -15.36
CA VAL A 114 -3.08 -6.98 -16.38
C VAL A 114 -2.99 -8.24 -17.22
N LYS A 115 -2.71 -8.06 -18.50
CA LYS A 115 -2.29 -9.14 -19.39
C LYS A 115 -0.76 -9.13 -19.42
N PRO A 116 -0.09 -10.09 -18.77
CA PRO A 116 1.37 -10.13 -18.74
C PRO A 116 1.92 -10.42 -20.13
N LYS A 117 3.20 -10.09 -20.31
CA LYS A 117 3.96 -10.52 -21.48
C LYS A 117 4.03 -12.05 -21.49
N LEU A 118 3.81 -12.67 -22.64
CA LEU A 118 3.77 -14.13 -22.79
C LEU A 118 5.19 -14.73 -22.95
N ASP A 119 6.18 -14.13 -22.29
CA ASP A 119 7.59 -14.52 -22.37
C ASP A 119 7.90 -15.75 -21.52
N ASN A 120 7.21 -15.93 -20.40
CA ASN A 120 7.27 -17.14 -19.60
C ASN A 120 6.32 -18.21 -20.18
N PRO A 121 6.81 -19.40 -20.60
CA PRO A 121 5.98 -20.47 -21.15
C PRO A 121 4.84 -20.92 -20.21
N ARG A 122 5.03 -20.79 -18.90
CA ARG A 122 4.00 -21.10 -17.89
C ARG A 122 2.87 -20.08 -17.92
N ILE A 123 3.21 -18.79 -18.09
CA ILE A 123 2.23 -17.70 -18.22
C ILE A 123 1.52 -17.79 -19.57
N ALA A 124 2.24 -18.12 -20.64
CA ALA A 124 1.68 -18.24 -21.98
C ALA A 124 0.60 -19.32 -22.10
N LYS A 125 0.75 -20.43 -21.36
CA LYS A 125 -0.21 -21.54 -21.31
C LYS A 125 -1.39 -21.32 -20.38
N GLN A 126 -1.25 -20.41 -19.40
CA GLN A 126 -2.35 -20.05 -18.51
C GLN A 126 -3.27 -19.05 -19.22
N HIS A 127 -4.41 -19.53 -19.73
CA HIS A 127 -5.45 -18.65 -20.25
C HIS A 127 -6.04 -17.82 -19.10
N GLY A 128 -5.76 -16.52 -19.08
CA GLY A 128 -6.29 -15.63 -18.05
C GLY A 128 -5.66 -14.24 -18.04
N ALA A 129 -6.11 -13.42 -17.09
CA ALA A 129 -5.49 -12.16 -16.73
C ALA A 129 -4.94 -12.28 -15.30
N PHE A 130 -3.93 -11.49 -14.99
CA PHE A 130 -3.32 -11.46 -13.66
C PHE A 130 -3.82 -10.23 -12.92
N LEU A 131 -3.92 -10.34 -11.60
CA LEU A 131 -4.25 -9.21 -10.75
C LEU A 131 -2.97 -8.76 -10.05
N ILE A 132 -2.59 -7.50 -10.26
CA ILE A 132 -1.57 -6.83 -9.46
C ILE A 132 -2.30 -6.03 -8.40
N PHE A 133 -1.99 -6.29 -7.14
CA PHE A 133 -2.55 -5.58 -6.00
C PHE A 133 -1.52 -5.47 -4.89
N GLY A 134 -1.47 -4.32 -4.24
CA GLY A 134 -0.62 -4.10 -3.09
C GLY A 134 -1.39 -4.15 -1.78
N ILE A 135 -1.03 -3.23 -0.91
CA ILE A 135 -1.50 -3.17 0.48
C ILE A 135 -2.38 -1.93 0.62
N SER A 136 -3.51 -2.08 1.32
CA SER A 136 -4.35 -0.93 1.63
C SER A 136 -3.60 0.00 2.59
N PRO A 137 -3.66 1.34 2.41
CA PRO A 137 -3.10 2.27 3.37
C PRO A 137 -3.78 2.06 4.73
N SER A 138 -2.97 2.01 5.79
CA SER A 138 -3.43 2.01 7.17
C SER A 138 -2.93 3.28 7.84
N LEU A 139 -3.85 4.07 8.40
CA LEU A 139 -3.52 5.26 9.19
C LEU A 139 -2.77 4.91 10.49
N PHE A 140 -2.87 3.66 10.93
CA PHE A 140 -2.20 3.14 12.10
C PHE A 140 -1.42 1.87 11.72
N THR A 141 -0.12 2.01 11.48
CA THR A 141 0.77 0.84 11.50
C THR A 141 1.20 0.64 12.93
N ILE A 142 0.31 0.12 13.78
CA ILE A 142 0.75 -0.41 15.07
C ILE A 142 1.66 -1.59 14.75
N PHE A 143 2.93 -1.51 15.13
CA PHE A 143 3.90 -2.58 14.99
C PHE A 143 3.29 -3.90 15.50
N GLY A 144 3.04 -4.85 14.59
CA GLY A 144 2.52 -6.18 14.93
C GLY A 144 1.08 -6.50 14.47
N LEU A 145 0.30 -5.54 13.95
CA LEU A 145 -1.02 -5.84 13.37
C LEU A 145 -0.96 -6.03 11.85
N TYR A 146 -1.66 -7.07 11.37
CA TYR A 146 -1.68 -7.53 9.98
C TYR A 146 -1.91 -6.40 8.98
N LYS A 147 -1.06 -6.33 7.95
CA LYS A 147 -1.20 -5.35 6.85
C LYS A 147 -2.50 -5.63 6.07
N PRO A 148 -3.44 -4.68 5.96
CA PRO A 148 -4.70 -4.91 5.28
C PRO A 148 -4.50 -5.06 3.77
N MET A 149 -5.12 -6.09 3.18
CA MET A 149 -5.06 -6.34 1.74
C MET A 149 -5.83 -5.25 0.96
N ALA A 150 -5.38 -4.94 -0.26
CA ALA A 150 -6.10 -4.03 -1.15
C ALA A 150 -7.56 -4.47 -1.35
N LYS A 151 -8.49 -3.50 -1.42
CA LYS A 151 -9.92 -3.78 -1.56
C LYS A 151 -10.24 -4.10 -3.03
N PHE A 152 -10.74 -5.32 -3.27
CA PHE A 152 -11.21 -5.72 -4.59
C PHE A 152 -12.56 -5.08 -4.92
N ASN A 153 -12.77 -4.80 -6.21
CA ASN A 153 -14.09 -4.46 -6.72
C ASN A 153 -15.00 -5.69 -6.62
N LYS A 154 -16.03 -5.62 -5.77
CA LYS A 154 -16.97 -6.72 -5.56
C LYS A 154 -17.67 -7.17 -6.84
N LYS A 155 -17.81 -6.28 -7.84
CA LYS A 155 -18.39 -6.58 -9.16
C LYS A 155 -17.56 -7.56 -9.99
N TRP A 156 -16.28 -7.75 -9.67
CA TRP A 156 -15.42 -8.72 -10.36
C TRP A 156 -15.54 -10.13 -9.79
N ILE A 157 -16.23 -10.28 -8.65
CA ILE A 157 -16.32 -11.56 -7.95
C ILE A 157 -17.69 -12.16 -8.23
N GLU A 158 -17.73 -13.08 -9.19
CA GLU A 158 -18.89 -13.92 -9.41
C GLU A 158 -18.96 -15.00 -8.33
N ARG A 159 -20.01 -14.98 -7.51
CA ARG A 159 -20.17 -15.91 -6.38
C ARG A 159 -21.20 -17.03 -6.61
N GLY A 160 -21.89 -17.04 -7.74
CA GLY A 160 -23.03 -17.94 -8.00
C GLY A 160 -24.36 -17.21 -7.78
N SER A 161 -25.50 -17.87 -8.06
CA SER A 161 -26.81 -17.23 -8.29
C SER A 161 -27.45 -16.45 -7.14
N ASN A 162 -26.76 -16.19 -6.04
CA ASN A 162 -27.07 -15.14 -5.08
C ASN A 162 -25.73 -14.58 -4.59
N SER A 163 -25.51 -13.27 -4.71
CA SER A 163 -24.20 -12.57 -4.59
C SER A 163 -23.42 -12.80 -3.28
N ASP A 164 -24.01 -13.45 -2.29
CA ASP A 164 -23.40 -13.74 -0.99
C ASP A 164 -23.07 -15.22 -0.75
N GLN A 165 -23.53 -16.14 -1.59
CA GLN A 165 -23.28 -17.58 -1.40
C GLN A 165 -22.01 -17.99 -2.14
N ARG A 166 -21.17 -18.84 -1.54
CA ARG A 166 -19.96 -19.37 -2.20
C ARG A 166 -20.36 -20.44 -3.23
N ILE A 167 -19.56 -20.62 -4.27
CA ILE A 167 -19.68 -21.81 -5.14
C ILE A 167 -19.25 -23.02 -4.31
N ILE A 168 -20.21 -23.87 -3.94
CA ILE A 168 -19.96 -25.11 -3.20
C ILE A 168 -20.00 -26.26 -4.20
N ILE A 169 -18.87 -26.97 -4.33
CA ILE A 169 -18.75 -28.14 -5.21
C ILE A 169 -18.77 -29.39 -4.35
N ASP A 170 -19.76 -30.26 -4.57
CA ASP A 170 -19.81 -31.56 -3.91
C ASP A 170 -18.69 -32.49 -4.42
N LYS A 171 -18.13 -33.31 -3.52
CA LYS A 171 -17.02 -34.22 -3.85
C LYS A 171 -17.35 -35.19 -4.98
N LYS A 172 -18.60 -35.67 -5.09
CA LYS A 172 -19.01 -36.61 -6.15
C LYS A 172 -19.01 -35.96 -7.54
N SER A 173 -19.25 -34.66 -7.59
CA SER A 173 -19.31 -33.89 -8.84
C SER A 173 -17.92 -33.57 -9.42
N ASN A 174 -16.86 -33.68 -8.61
CA ASN A 174 -15.50 -33.31 -9.01
C ASN A 174 -15.03 -34.07 -10.26
N THR A 175 -15.30 -35.38 -10.34
CA THR A 175 -14.90 -36.21 -11.49
C THR A 175 -15.59 -35.78 -12.79
N GLN A 176 -16.88 -35.46 -12.71
CA GLN A 176 -17.65 -34.99 -13.87
C GLN A 176 -17.19 -33.61 -14.32
N ILE A 177 -16.91 -32.71 -13.38
CA ILE A 177 -16.37 -31.37 -13.68
C ILE A 177 -15.01 -31.49 -14.35
N LEU A 178 -14.11 -32.35 -13.87
CA LEU A 178 -12.82 -32.57 -14.49
C LEU A 178 -12.95 -33.13 -15.93
N GLN A 179 -13.90 -34.03 -16.18
CA GLN A 179 -14.17 -34.55 -17.53
C GLN A 179 -14.71 -33.47 -18.47
N GLN A 180 -15.62 -32.61 -17.98
CA GLN A 180 -16.13 -31.47 -18.74
C GLN A 180 -15.02 -30.46 -19.02
N LEU A 181 -14.19 -30.12 -18.03
CA LEU A 181 -13.04 -29.24 -18.23
C LEU A 181 -12.06 -29.81 -19.26
N GLU A 182 -11.79 -31.12 -19.21
CA GLU A 182 -10.93 -31.78 -20.20
C GLU A 182 -11.51 -31.70 -21.61
N SER A 183 -12.84 -31.82 -21.78
CA SER A 183 -13.49 -31.68 -23.10
C SER A 183 -13.44 -30.23 -23.63
N PHE A 184 -13.42 -29.23 -22.74
CA PHE A 184 -13.14 -27.83 -23.08
C PHE A 184 -11.64 -27.53 -23.31
N GLY A 185 -10.77 -28.54 -23.21
CA GLY A 185 -9.34 -28.40 -23.44
C GLY A 185 -8.53 -28.00 -22.20
N PHE A 186 -9.16 -27.89 -21.02
CA PHE A 186 -8.45 -27.67 -19.76
C PHE A 186 -8.02 -29.00 -19.17
N ASN A 187 -6.74 -29.34 -19.33
CA ASN A 187 -6.14 -30.56 -18.80
C ASN A 187 -4.72 -30.30 -18.30
N GLN A 188 -4.12 -31.30 -17.66
CA GLN A 188 -2.81 -31.13 -17.03
C GLN A 188 -1.71 -30.76 -18.04
N ALA A 189 -1.77 -31.27 -19.27
CA ALA A 189 -0.79 -30.97 -20.31
C ALA A 189 -0.93 -29.55 -20.92
N THR A 190 -2.12 -28.97 -20.86
CA THR A 190 -2.37 -27.59 -21.31
C THR A 190 -2.05 -26.56 -20.23
N LEU A 191 -2.18 -26.91 -18.95
CA LEU A 191 -1.89 -26.00 -17.84
C LEU A 191 -0.39 -25.94 -17.48
N PHE A 192 0.35 -27.04 -17.67
CA PHE A 192 1.74 -27.17 -17.24
C PHE A 192 2.68 -27.26 -18.46
N PRO A 193 3.72 -26.41 -18.54
CA PRO A 193 4.70 -26.46 -19.63
C PRO A 193 5.70 -27.61 -19.51
N GLU A 194 5.83 -28.26 -18.36
CA GLU A 194 6.86 -29.26 -18.08
C GLU A 194 6.62 -30.57 -18.86
N VAL A 195 7.64 -31.04 -19.57
CA VAL A 195 7.58 -32.21 -20.45
C VAL A 195 7.19 -33.49 -19.71
N ASP A 196 7.71 -33.69 -18.50
CA ASP A 196 7.44 -34.89 -17.68
C ASP A 196 5.95 -34.98 -17.29
N ILE A 197 5.32 -33.83 -17.04
CA ILE A 197 3.90 -33.73 -16.69
C ILE A 197 3.04 -34.04 -17.92
N VAL A 198 3.41 -33.50 -19.09
CA VAL A 198 2.73 -33.75 -20.36
C VAL A 198 2.83 -35.24 -20.74
N ALA A 199 4.03 -35.83 -20.65
CA ALA A 199 4.27 -37.23 -20.97
C ALA A 199 3.49 -38.16 -20.04
N SER A 200 3.45 -37.86 -18.74
CA SER A 200 2.64 -38.59 -17.76
C SER A 200 1.16 -38.56 -18.12
N PHE A 201 0.63 -37.37 -18.42
CA PHE A 201 -0.78 -37.22 -18.84
C PHE A 201 -1.10 -38.02 -20.11
N VAL A 202 -0.25 -37.95 -21.13
CA VAL A 202 -0.41 -38.72 -22.38
C VAL A 202 -0.43 -40.22 -22.08
N LYS A 203 0.53 -40.71 -21.31
CA LYS A 203 0.60 -42.12 -20.90
C LYS A 203 -0.68 -42.56 -20.19
N PHE A 204 -1.16 -41.79 -19.20
CA PHE A 204 -2.40 -42.12 -18.49
C PHE A 204 -3.63 -42.08 -19.40
N LYS A 205 -3.73 -41.11 -20.31
CA LYS A 205 -4.88 -40.96 -21.22
C LYS A 205 -5.03 -42.12 -22.19
N TYR A 206 -3.92 -42.61 -22.74
CA TYR A 206 -3.95 -43.72 -23.70
C TYR A 206 -3.97 -45.10 -23.03
N LEU A 207 -3.40 -45.25 -21.84
CA LEU A 207 -3.54 -46.49 -21.06
C LEU A 207 -4.97 -46.72 -20.57
N LYS A 208 -5.69 -45.66 -20.15
CA LYS A 208 -7.10 -45.78 -19.73
C LYS A 208 -8.09 -46.13 -20.85
N LYS A 209 -7.70 -46.01 -22.12
CA LYS A 209 -8.54 -46.35 -23.28
C LYS A 209 -8.39 -47.80 -23.73
N LEU A 210 -7.43 -48.54 -23.17
CA LEU A 210 -7.14 -49.93 -23.51
C LEU A 210 -7.85 -50.94 -22.59
N ASP A 211 -8.53 -50.47 -21.54
CA ASP A 211 -9.47 -51.22 -20.69
C ASP A 211 -10.91 -50.84 -21.04
#